data_AF-A0A8J6MUU6-F1
#
_entry.id   AF-A0A8J6MUU6-F1
#
_cell.length_a   1.000
_cell.length_b   1.000
_cell.length_c   1.000
_cell.angle_alpha   90.00
_cell.angle_beta   90.00
_cell.angle_gamma   90.00
#
_symmetry.space_group_name_H-M   'P 1'
#
loop_
_entity.id
_entity.type
_entity.pdbx_description
1 polymer ?
#
loop_
_entity_poly.entity_id
_entity_poly.type
_entity_poly.pdbx_seq_one_letter_code
_entity_poly.pdbx_strand_id
1 'polypeptide(L)'
;MDSFENEISLTKHEQILRHIESLRVGSHISVRKIAKDLDVSEGTAYRAIKEAENKGIVSTKERIGTVRIEKKQKNIDKLTFHEVVNIVNGEVLGGARGLHKLLNKFVIGAMEQVAMLRYIDAGSLLIVGNRETAHKGALQNGAAVLITGGFDTNAEVKRLADSLGLPIISSAFDTFTVASMINRAIYDRMIKKKIMLVEDVIGRTKLYTLKISSTAADWRKLADTAGFDRFPVVDEWNRVIGMVTAKDVENVAPDQTVEKYMTRNPVTIHLRTSVASAAHLMMWEGIDMLPVVDTGRKLLGSVSRSEVLKVLQYIQRQPQIGETFDDQIWASFSEFTGDDDLVAFRGKMSPQMTNQLGTVSSGVLTTLLTQAAYRVSERNKKGDIVIDNISTYFLHPVQMESEIIIQPSILEVSRKFAKIEVTMHSEDRLVAKALITAHVFDDL
;
A
#
# COMPACT_ATOMS: atom_id res chain seq x y z
N MET A 1 17.22 20.03 -49.95
CA MET A 1 18.02 18.82 -50.23
C MET A 1 18.94 18.63 -49.03
N ASP A 2 18.65 17.81 -48.03
CA ASP A 2 17.56 16.89 -47.75
C ASP A 2 17.39 16.81 -46.23
N SER A 3 16.14 16.67 -45.83
CA SER A 3 15.66 16.35 -44.48
C SER A 3 16.14 14.97 -44.05
N PHE A 4 16.85 14.89 -42.92
CA PHE A 4 16.96 13.68 -42.12
C PHE A 4 16.28 13.92 -40.77
N GLU A 5 14.95 13.85 -40.76
CA GLU A 5 14.16 13.61 -39.55
C GLU A 5 14.32 12.13 -39.18
N ASN A 6 15.09 11.85 -38.12
CA ASN A 6 15.00 10.58 -37.42
C ASN A 6 13.76 10.63 -36.52
N GLU A 7 12.59 10.28 -37.05
CA GLU A 7 11.44 9.88 -36.23
C GLU A 7 11.80 8.60 -35.46
N ILE A 8 11.89 8.71 -34.14
CA ILE A 8 11.87 7.55 -33.26
C ILE A 8 10.48 6.92 -33.41
N SER A 9 10.41 5.83 -34.18
CA SER A 9 9.18 5.06 -34.38
C SER A 9 8.70 4.53 -33.03
N LEU A 10 7.66 5.18 -32.49
CA LEU A 10 6.99 4.77 -31.25
C LEU A 10 6.45 3.35 -31.42
N THR A 11 6.55 2.55 -30.37
CA THR A 11 5.95 1.22 -30.41
C THR A 11 4.43 1.32 -30.55
N LYS A 12 3.82 0.34 -31.23
CA LYS A 12 2.35 0.25 -31.37
C LYS A 12 1.63 0.34 -30.01
N HIS A 13 2.28 -0.14 -28.95
CA HIS A 13 1.79 -0.07 -27.58
C HIS A 13 1.79 1.35 -27.01
N GLU A 14 2.87 2.11 -27.18
CA GLU A 14 2.96 3.52 -26.74
C GLU A 14 2.01 4.44 -27.51
N GLN A 15 1.79 4.17 -28.80
CA GLN A 15 0.82 4.88 -29.63
C GLN A 15 -0.61 4.75 -29.06
N ILE A 16 -0.99 3.56 -28.60
CA ILE A 16 -2.30 3.31 -27.97
C ILE A 16 -2.44 4.07 -26.65
N LEU A 17 -1.40 4.10 -25.82
CA LEU A 17 -1.42 4.83 -24.55
C LEU A 17 -1.60 6.34 -24.77
N ARG A 18 -0.85 6.94 -25.71
CA ARG A 18 -1.02 8.35 -26.08
C ARG A 18 -2.41 8.65 -26.63
N HIS A 19 -2.95 7.75 -27.45
CA HIS A 19 -4.31 7.88 -27.97
C HIS A 19 -5.33 7.91 -26.83
N ILE A 20 -5.24 6.97 -25.88
CA ILE A 20 -6.13 6.92 -24.70
C ILE A 20 -6.01 8.20 -23.85
N GLU A 21 -4.80 8.72 -23.65
CA GLU A 21 -4.57 9.94 -22.89
C GLU A 21 -5.22 11.17 -23.53
N SER A 22 -5.26 11.24 -24.86
CA SER A 22 -5.89 12.32 -25.63
C SER A 22 -7.42 12.31 -25.60
N LEU A 23 -8.06 11.20 -25.20
CA LEU A 23 -9.52 11.11 -25.12
C LEU A 23 -10.08 11.98 -23.99
N ARG A 24 -11.29 12.54 -24.21
CA ARG A 24 -12.00 13.29 -23.18
C ARG A 24 -12.36 12.39 -21.99
N VAL A 25 -12.21 12.91 -20.77
CA VAL A 25 -12.70 12.25 -19.56
C VAL A 25 -14.18 11.90 -19.72
N GLY A 26 -14.55 10.68 -19.34
CA GLY A 26 -15.87 10.08 -19.53
C GLY A 26 -16.04 9.29 -20.84
N SER A 27 -15.07 9.33 -21.74
CA SER A 27 -15.15 8.60 -23.02
C SER A 27 -15.09 7.08 -22.83
N HIS A 28 -15.99 6.35 -23.49
CA HIS A 28 -15.97 4.89 -23.51
C HIS A 28 -14.82 4.36 -24.38
N ILE A 29 -14.13 3.35 -23.85
CA ILE A 29 -12.98 2.73 -24.47
C ILE A 29 -13.30 1.27 -24.75
N SER A 30 -13.12 0.85 -26.00
CA SER A 30 -13.39 -0.50 -26.47
C SER A 30 -12.12 -1.08 -27.10
N VAL A 31 -11.77 -2.30 -26.70
CA VAL A 31 -10.63 -3.06 -27.25
C VAL A 31 -10.73 -3.14 -28.77
N ARG A 32 -11.90 -3.50 -29.29
CA ARG A 32 -12.14 -3.64 -30.75
C ARG A 32 -12.02 -2.32 -31.49
N LYS A 33 -12.50 -1.24 -30.88
CA LYS A 33 -12.45 0.10 -31.49
C LYS A 33 -11.02 0.60 -31.58
N ILE A 34 -10.26 0.48 -30.48
CA ILE A 34 -8.83 0.87 -30.46
C ILE A 34 -8.00 -0.01 -31.41
N ALA A 35 -8.25 -1.32 -31.45
CA ALA A 35 -7.57 -2.23 -32.35
C ALA A 35 -7.76 -1.84 -33.83
N LYS A 36 -9.00 -1.46 -34.19
CA LYS A 36 -9.36 -1.00 -35.53
C LYS A 36 -8.80 0.39 -35.86
N ASP A 37 -8.93 1.34 -34.94
CA ASP A 37 -8.55 2.75 -35.17
C ASP A 37 -7.03 2.94 -35.30
N LEU A 38 -6.23 2.05 -34.67
CA LEU A 38 -4.77 2.14 -34.66
C LEU A 38 -4.07 1.00 -35.43
N ASP A 39 -4.81 0.16 -36.15
CA ASP A 39 -4.30 -0.98 -36.92
C ASP A 39 -3.35 -1.89 -36.10
N VAL A 40 -3.87 -2.37 -34.96
CA VAL A 40 -3.17 -3.25 -34.02
C VAL A 40 -4.03 -4.47 -33.68
N SER A 41 -3.39 -5.53 -33.17
CA SER A 41 -4.15 -6.70 -32.69
C SER A 41 -4.97 -6.35 -31.45
N GLU A 42 -6.11 -7.03 -31.27
CA GLU A 42 -6.93 -6.90 -30.05
C GLU A 42 -6.12 -7.24 -28.78
N GLY A 43 -5.16 -8.16 -28.87
CA GLY A 43 -4.26 -8.50 -27.76
C GLY A 43 -3.34 -7.34 -27.36
N THR A 44 -2.78 -6.60 -28.33
CA THR A 44 -1.97 -5.40 -28.06
C THR A 44 -2.83 -4.28 -27.50
N ALA A 45 -4.02 -4.06 -28.05
CA ALA A 45 -4.99 -3.08 -27.52
C ALA A 45 -5.43 -3.41 -26.09
N TYR A 46 -5.72 -4.68 -25.80
CA TYR A 46 -6.09 -5.13 -24.45
C TYR A 46 -4.97 -4.89 -23.44
N ARG A 47 -3.73 -5.26 -23.78
CA ARG A 47 -2.55 -5.01 -22.93
C ARG A 47 -2.34 -3.52 -22.64
N ALA A 48 -2.46 -2.68 -23.67
CA ALA A 48 -2.33 -1.23 -23.51
C ALA A 48 -3.46 -0.61 -22.67
N ILE A 49 -4.71 -1.08 -22.83
CA ILE A 49 -5.84 -0.63 -22.00
C ILE A 49 -5.65 -1.07 -20.55
N LYS A 50 -5.16 -2.30 -20.31
CA LYS A 50 -4.83 -2.77 -18.96
C LYS A 50 -3.70 -1.96 -18.32
N GLU A 51 -2.69 -1.58 -19.08
CA GLU A 51 -1.66 -0.67 -18.58
C GLU A 51 -2.21 0.75 -18.30
N ALA A 52 -3.07 1.27 -19.17
CA ALA A 52 -3.75 2.55 -18.93
C ALA A 52 -4.63 2.51 -17.67
N GLU A 53 -5.24 1.37 -17.38
CA GLU A 53 -6.00 1.12 -16.14
C GLU A 53 -5.08 1.13 -14.93
N ASN A 54 -3.94 0.44 -14.98
CA ASN A 54 -2.91 0.47 -13.94
C ASN A 54 -2.34 1.88 -13.69
N LYS A 55 -2.22 2.67 -14.76
CA LYS A 55 -1.78 4.09 -14.69
C LYS A 55 -2.89 5.05 -14.21
N GLY A 56 -4.09 4.54 -13.91
CA GLY A 56 -5.23 5.33 -13.44
C GLY A 56 -5.78 6.30 -14.48
N ILE A 57 -5.55 6.03 -15.77
CA ILE A 57 -6.02 6.83 -16.91
C ILE A 57 -7.45 6.42 -17.27
N VAL A 58 -7.78 5.13 -17.08
CA VAL A 58 -9.08 4.53 -17.38
C VAL A 58 -9.55 3.66 -16.22
N SER A 59 -10.85 3.36 -16.14
CA SER A 59 -11.42 2.44 -15.15
C SER A 59 -12.42 1.50 -15.83
N THR A 60 -12.27 0.20 -15.61
CA THR A 60 -13.23 -0.82 -16.06
C THR A 60 -14.19 -1.14 -14.93
N LYS A 61 -15.50 -1.05 -15.22
CA LYS A 61 -16.57 -1.43 -14.28
C LYS A 61 -17.46 -2.50 -14.90
N GLU A 62 -17.94 -3.44 -14.09
CA GLU A 62 -18.96 -4.40 -14.53
C GLU A 62 -20.18 -3.66 -15.09
N ARG A 63 -20.70 -4.14 -16.22
CA ARG A 63 -21.87 -3.61 -16.96
C ARG A 63 -21.67 -2.28 -17.71
N ILE A 64 -20.70 -1.45 -17.33
CA ILE A 64 -20.47 -0.11 -17.95
C ILE A 64 -19.29 -0.14 -18.95
N GLY A 65 -18.38 -1.11 -18.82
CA GLY A 65 -17.18 -1.22 -19.65
C GLY A 65 -16.05 -0.30 -19.19
N THR A 66 -15.02 -0.13 -20.01
CA THR A 66 -13.87 0.72 -19.70
C THR A 66 -14.16 2.17 -20.08
N VAL A 67 -13.91 3.10 -19.17
CA VAL A 67 -14.13 4.54 -19.37
C VAL A 67 -12.88 5.35 -19.03
N ARG A 68 -12.62 6.40 -19.80
CA ARG A 68 -11.58 7.40 -19.49
C ARG A 68 -11.97 8.12 -18.21
N ILE A 69 -11.11 8.11 -17.20
CA ILE A 69 -11.34 8.84 -15.95
C ILE A 69 -10.36 9.99 -15.86
N GLU A 70 -10.70 11.08 -15.16
CA GLU A 70 -9.70 12.10 -14.89
C GLU A 70 -8.53 11.44 -14.15
N LYS A 71 -7.30 11.67 -14.63
CA LYS A 71 -6.11 11.20 -13.93
C LYS A 71 -6.14 11.93 -12.60
N LYS A 72 -6.64 11.28 -11.55
CA LYS A 72 -6.43 11.74 -10.18
C LYS A 72 -4.93 11.68 -9.99
N GLN A 73 -4.23 12.76 -10.33
CA GLN A 73 -3.01 13.09 -9.61
C GLN A 73 -3.49 13.27 -8.18
N LYS A 74 -3.44 12.17 -7.42
CA LYS A 74 -3.36 12.29 -5.98
C LYS A 74 -2.14 13.17 -5.75
N ASN A 75 -2.36 14.46 -5.53
CA ASN A 75 -1.35 15.41 -5.07
C ASN A 75 -0.89 15.08 -3.63
N ILE A 76 -1.02 13.83 -3.21
CA ILE A 76 -1.14 13.42 -1.81
C ILE A 76 0.18 12.80 -1.32
N ASP A 77 1.18 12.57 -2.19
CA ASP A 77 2.42 11.85 -1.89
C ASP A 77 3.70 12.70 -2.02
N LYS A 78 3.55 14.02 -2.13
CA LYS A 78 4.65 14.94 -2.43
C LYS A 78 5.33 15.44 -1.15
N LEU A 79 6.66 15.32 -1.09
CA LEU A 79 7.48 15.94 -0.05
C LEU A 79 7.46 17.46 -0.21
N THR A 80 7.65 18.20 0.88
CA THR A 80 8.05 19.61 0.80
C THR A 80 9.56 19.72 0.64
N PHE A 81 10.06 20.83 0.10
CA PHE A 81 11.52 21.06 0.08
C PHE A 81 12.10 21.11 1.49
N HIS A 82 11.34 21.57 2.50
CA HIS A 82 11.76 21.50 3.90
C HIS A 82 11.98 20.06 4.38
N GLU A 83 11.08 19.14 4.07
CA GLU A 83 11.26 17.72 4.39
C GLU A 83 12.51 17.15 3.71
N VAL A 84 12.79 17.55 2.46
CA VAL A 84 14.01 17.13 1.75
C VAL A 84 15.27 17.60 2.46
N VAL A 85 15.32 18.86 2.93
CA VAL A 85 16.46 19.37 3.73
C VAL A 85 16.72 18.46 4.93
N ASN A 86 15.68 18.06 5.66
CA ASN A 86 15.82 17.18 6.82
C ASN A 86 16.27 15.76 6.43
N ILE A 87 15.77 15.21 5.31
CA ILE A 87 16.13 13.85 4.85
C ILE A 87 17.62 13.75 4.50
N VAL A 88 18.16 14.79 3.87
CA VAL A 88 19.52 14.80 3.32
C VAL A 88 20.56 15.46 4.24
N ASN A 89 20.16 15.79 5.47
CA ASN A 89 20.92 16.62 6.41
C ASN A 89 21.50 17.87 5.71
N GLY A 90 20.66 18.54 4.94
CA GLY A 90 21.06 19.62 4.07
C GLY A 90 21.12 20.98 4.77
N GLU A 91 21.92 21.88 4.21
CA GLU A 91 21.94 23.30 4.55
C GLU A 91 21.28 24.11 3.44
N VAL A 92 20.49 25.13 3.81
CA VAL A 92 19.81 25.99 2.84
C VAL A 92 20.71 27.18 2.51
N LEU A 93 21.23 27.20 1.28
CA LEU A 93 22.14 28.24 0.81
C LEU A 93 21.44 29.49 0.29
N GLY A 94 20.17 29.38 -0.08
CA GLY A 94 19.34 30.46 -0.61
C GLY A 94 17.92 29.99 -0.93
N GLY A 95 16.99 30.90 -1.15
CA GLY A 95 15.62 30.60 -1.54
C GLY A 95 14.74 30.04 -0.41
N ALA A 96 15.09 30.30 0.85
CA ALA A 96 14.43 29.72 2.03
C ALA A 96 12.90 29.94 2.08
N ARG A 97 12.42 31.06 1.50
CA ARG A 97 10.97 31.34 1.38
C ARG A 97 10.21 30.27 0.61
N GLY A 98 10.89 29.48 -0.24
CA GLY A 98 10.31 28.41 -1.04
C GLY A 98 10.21 27.05 -0.34
N LEU A 99 10.71 26.89 0.89
CA LEU A 99 10.83 25.58 1.54
C LEU A 99 9.49 24.86 1.78
N HIS A 100 8.40 25.61 1.94
CA HIS A 100 7.05 25.07 2.13
C HIS A 100 6.42 24.53 0.83
N LYS A 101 7.00 24.84 -0.34
CA LYS A 101 6.49 24.38 -1.63
C LYS A 101 6.67 22.86 -1.76
N LEU A 102 5.77 22.23 -2.51
CA LEU A 102 5.77 20.80 -2.76
C LEU A 102 6.75 20.43 -3.88
N LEU A 103 7.49 19.35 -3.66
CA LEU A 103 8.33 18.66 -4.62
C LEU A 103 7.47 17.73 -5.48
N ASN A 104 7.45 17.99 -6.79
CA ASN A 104 6.71 17.16 -7.73
C ASN A 104 7.49 15.95 -8.21
N LYS A 105 8.78 16.15 -8.53
CA LYS A 105 9.70 15.14 -9.04
C LYS A 105 11.14 15.56 -8.77
N PHE A 106 12.05 14.62 -8.59
CA PHE A 106 13.47 14.92 -8.58
C PHE A 106 14.15 14.41 -9.85
N VAL A 107 15.23 15.09 -10.26
CA VAL A 107 16.00 14.79 -11.47
C VAL A 107 17.46 14.75 -11.10
N ILE A 108 18.19 13.73 -11.56
CA ILE A 108 19.63 13.60 -11.32
C ILE A 108 20.39 14.18 -12.52
N GLY A 109 21.16 15.24 -12.28
CA GLY A 109 21.98 15.93 -13.27
C GLY A 109 23.29 15.20 -13.57
N ALA A 110 23.22 14.04 -14.22
CA ALA A 110 24.41 13.29 -14.65
C ALA A 110 24.93 13.68 -16.05
N MET A 111 24.04 14.23 -16.90
CA MET A 111 24.32 14.56 -18.30
C MET A 111 24.88 15.99 -18.47
N GLU A 112 25.23 16.35 -19.70
CA GLU A 112 25.52 17.74 -20.06
C GLU A 112 24.30 18.65 -19.90
N GLN A 113 24.57 19.94 -19.67
CA GLN A 113 23.57 20.93 -19.25
C GLN A 113 22.37 21.04 -20.20
N VAL A 114 22.59 21.03 -21.51
CA VAL A 114 21.51 21.17 -22.50
C VAL A 114 20.58 19.96 -22.48
N ALA A 115 21.13 18.76 -22.31
CA ALA A 115 20.35 17.52 -22.28
C ALA A 115 19.55 17.40 -20.97
N MET A 116 20.16 17.75 -19.83
CA MET A 116 19.47 17.63 -18.53
C MET A 116 18.28 18.58 -18.39
N LEU A 117 18.34 19.79 -18.98
CA LEU A 117 17.26 20.79 -18.89
C LEU A 117 15.93 20.27 -19.45
N ARG A 118 15.95 19.30 -20.40
CA ARG A 118 14.75 18.68 -20.99
C ARG A 118 13.92 17.87 -19.99
N TYR A 119 14.52 17.49 -18.86
CA TYR A 119 13.85 16.72 -17.82
C TYR A 119 13.39 17.59 -16.65
N ILE A 120 13.71 18.89 -16.65
CA ILE A 120 13.45 19.81 -15.55
C ILE A 120 12.19 20.61 -15.86
N ASP A 121 11.20 20.52 -14.97
CA ASP A 121 9.97 21.33 -15.02
C ASP A 121 9.78 22.12 -13.72
N ALA A 122 8.85 23.07 -13.71
CA ALA A 122 8.48 23.81 -12.51
C ALA A 122 8.07 22.89 -11.34
N GLY A 123 8.62 23.15 -10.15
CA GLY A 123 8.42 22.33 -8.96
C GLY A 123 9.24 21.03 -8.92
N SER A 124 10.23 20.89 -9.80
CA SER A 124 11.23 19.81 -9.72
C SER A 124 12.33 20.14 -8.70
N LEU A 125 13.03 19.12 -8.23
CA LEU A 125 14.32 19.24 -7.54
C LEU A 125 15.43 18.68 -8.43
N LEU A 126 16.38 19.50 -8.83
CA LEU A 126 17.58 19.04 -9.52
C LEU A 126 18.65 18.63 -8.49
N ILE A 127 19.08 17.37 -8.52
CA ILE A 127 20.24 16.85 -7.76
C ILE A 127 21.46 16.92 -8.66
N VAL A 128 22.47 17.72 -8.31
CA VAL A 128 23.65 17.93 -9.16
C VAL A 128 24.89 18.21 -8.32
N GLY A 129 26.08 17.93 -8.86
CA GLY A 129 27.35 18.33 -8.23
C GLY A 129 27.65 19.82 -8.40
N ASN A 130 28.92 20.22 -8.32
CA ASN A 130 29.38 21.62 -8.39
C ASN A 130 29.35 22.24 -9.81
N ARG A 131 28.16 22.38 -10.41
CA ARG A 131 28.00 22.99 -11.74
C ARG A 131 27.12 24.23 -11.67
N GLU A 132 27.73 25.39 -11.41
CA GLU A 132 27.01 26.65 -11.19
C GLU A 132 26.09 27.05 -12.35
N THR A 133 26.49 26.78 -13.59
CA THR A 133 25.65 27.04 -14.77
C THR A 133 24.38 26.19 -14.73
N ALA A 134 24.48 24.93 -14.32
CA ALA A 134 23.33 24.04 -14.15
C ALA A 134 22.43 24.50 -12.99
N HIS A 135 23.00 24.99 -11.89
CA HIS A 135 22.23 25.56 -10.77
C HIS A 135 21.36 26.73 -11.27
N LYS A 136 21.96 27.68 -11.99
CA LYS A 136 21.26 28.83 -12.56
C LYS A 136 20.18 28.40 -13.55
N GLY A 137 20.49 27.47 -14.45
CA GLY A 137 19.55 26.97 -15.44
C GLY A 137 18.34 26.29 -14.82
N ALA A 138 18.52 25.50 -13.76
CA ALA A 138 17.42 24.85 -13.05
C ALA A 138 16.46 25.86 -12.39
N LEU A 139 17.01 26.85 -11.68
CA LEU A 139 16.22 27.91 -11.05
C LEU A 139 15.39 28.69 -12.09
N GLN A 140 15.99 29.03 -13.22
CA GLN A 140 15.29 29.72 -14.32
C GLN A 140 14.14 28.89 -14.92
N ASN A 141 14.23 27.56 -14.85
CA ASN A 141 13.16 26.64 -15.27
C ASN A 141 12.18 26.30 -14.14
N GLY A 142 12.23 27.03 -13.01
CA GLY A 142 11.29 26.87 -11.91
C GLY A 142 11.59 25.69 -10.98
N ALA A 143 12.79 25.12 -11.05
CA ALA A 143 13.21 24.00 -10.21
C ALA A 143 14.11 24.44 -9.06
N ALA A 144 13.93 23.81 -7.90
CA ALA A 144 14.87 23.91 -6.79
C ALA A 144 16.15 23.14 -7.12
N VAL A 145 17.24 23.45 -6.40
CA VAL A 145 18.54 22.82 -6.62
C VAL A 145 19.00 22.16 -5.32
N LEU A 146 19.47 20.93 -5.42
CA LEU A 146 20.20 20.23 -4.38
C LEU A 146 21.61 19.90 -4.85
N ILE A 147 22.60 20.47 -4.19
CA ILE A 147 24.02 20.35 -4.48
C ILE A 147 24.59 19.23 -3.59
N THR A 148 25.20 18.23 -4.21
CA THR A 148 25.82 17.09 -3.50
C THR A 148 27.32 17.26 -3.33
N GLY A 149 27.92 16.52 -2.38
CA GLY A 149 29.36 16.53 -2.12
C GLY A 149 29.85 17.69 -1.26
N GLY A 150 28.96 18.39 -0.56
CA GLY A 150 29.30 19.50 0.34
C GLY A 150 29.72 20.78 -0.37
N PHE A 151 29.43 20.88 -1.67
CA PHE A 151 29.76 22.07 -2.45
C PHE A 151 28.77 23.21 -2.21
N ASP A 152 29.25 24.41 -2.45
CA ASP A 152 28.47 25.64 -2.44
C ASP A 152 28.17 26.10 -3.88
N THR A 153 27.50 27.24 -4.02
CA THR A 153 27.28 27.96 -5.28
C THR A 153 27.62 29.44 -5.10
N ASN A 154 27.91 30.15 -6.20
CA ASN A 154 28.18 31.58 -6.13
C ASN A 154 27.00 32.44 -5.61
N ALA A 155 27.31 33.66 -5.16
CA ALA A 155 26.34 34.61 -4.60
C ALA A 155 25.28 35.09 -5.61
N GLU A 156 25.57 35.09 -6.91
CA GLU A 156 24.60 35.45 -7.94
C GLU A 156 23.45 34.44 -7.97
N VAL A 157 23.78 33.14 -7.97
CA VAL A 157 22.80 32.06 -7.96
C VAL A 157 21.99 32.04 -6.66
N LYS A 158 22.61 32.31 -5.49
CA LYS A 158 21.90 32.45 -4.21
C LYS A 158 20.84 33.57 -4.25
N ARG A 159 21.22 34.76 -4.75
CA ARG A 159 20.28 35.89 -4.92
C ARG A 159 19.15 35.58 -5.90
N LEU A 160 19.45 34.84 -6.97
CA LEU A 160 18.42 34.40 -7.92
C LEU A 160 17.44 33.42 -7.27
N ALA A 161 17.92 32.48 -6.46
CA ALA A 161 17.07 31.58 -5.69
C ALA A 161 16.17 32.35 -4.69
N ASP A 162 16.71 33.35 -4.00
CA ASP A 162 15.94 34.21 -3.10
C ASP A 162 14.85 34.99 -3.82
N SER A 163 15.13 35.56 -4.99
CA SER A 163 14.15 36.33 -5.77
C SER A 163 13.02 35.45 -6.31
N LEU A 164 13.34 34.23 -6.76
CA LEU A 164 12.36 33.26 -7.25
C LEU A 164 11.66 32.48 -6.13
N GLY A 165 12.17 32.56 -4.91
CA GLY A 165 11.71 31.74 -3.79
C GLY A 165 11.80 30.25 -4.11
N LEU A 166 12.93 29.81 -4.67
CA LEU A 166 13.24 28.42 -4.98
C LEU A 166 14.49 28.00 -4.21
N PRO A 167 14.40 27.00 -3.32
CA PRO A 167 15.50 26.69 -2.43
C PRO A 167 16.70 26.11 -3.16
N ILE A 168 17.89 26.49 -2.70
CA ILE A 168 19.15 25.81 -2.97
C ILE A 168 19.56 25.12 -1.68
N ILE A 169 19.73 23.80 -1.75
CA ILE A 169 20.07 22.95 -0.63
C ILE A 169 21.46 22.38 -0.90
N SER A 170 22.38 22.41 0.04
CA SER A 170 23.65 21.68 -0.04
C SER A 170 23.63 20.49 0.91
N SER A 171 24.16 19.35 0.49
CA SER A 171 24.36 18.18 1.34
C SER A 171 25.79 17.69 1.21
N ALA A 172 26.39 17.28 2.33
CA ALA A 172 27.73 16.70 2.36
C ALA A 172 27.80 15.32 1.65
N PHE A 173 26.66 14.66 1.46
CA PHE A 173 26.60 13.34 0.83
C PHE A 173 26.69 13.43 -0.70
N ASP A 174 27.17 12.35 -1.33
CA ASP A 174 27.21 12.23 -2.79
C ASP A 174 25.81 12.05 -3.41
N THR A 175 25.73 12.17 -4.73
CA THR A 175 24.50 12.07 -5.52
C THR A 175 23.73 10.78 -5.31
N PHE A 176 24.40 9.62 -5.26
CA PHE A 176 23.74 8.34 -5.08
C PHE A 176 23.16 8.20 -3.66
N THR A 177 23.93 8.61 -2.66
CA THR A 177 23.50 8.59 -1.26
C THR A 177 22.28 9.50 -1.05
N VAL A 178 22.31 10.74 -1.53
CA VAL A 178 21.17 11.66 -1.44
C VAL A 178 19.96 11.11 -2.18
N ALA A 179 20.13 10.65 -3.42
CA ALA A 179 19.03 10.10 -4.20
C ALA A 179 18.40 8.89 -3.48
N SER A 180 19.21 8.00 -2.91
CA SER A 180 18.75 6.84 -2.15
C SER A 180 18.01 7.23 -0.87
N MET A 181 18.48 8.24 -0.14
CA MET A 181 17.80 8.75 1.06
C MET A 181 16.42 9.34 0.73
N ILE A 182 16.34 10.17 -0.31
CA ILE A 182 15.06 10.74 -0.78
C ILE A 182 14.13 9.62 -1.24
N ASN A 183 14.64 8.68 -2.04
CA ASN A 183 13.86 7.56 -2.55
C ASN A 183 13.30 6.71 -1.40
N ARG A 184 14.15 6.34 -0.41
CA ARG A 184 13.73 5.63 0.80
C ARG A 184 12.66 6.38 1.58
N ALA A 185 12.82 7.69 1.78
CA ALA A 185 11.83 8.50 2.50
C ALA A 185 10.48 8.56 1.78
N ILE A 186 10.48 8.61 0.44
CA ILE A 186 9.26 8.53 -0.37
C ILE A 186 8.60 7.15 -0.17
N TYR A 187 9.37 6.05 -0.25
CA TYR A 187 8.87 4.70 -0.02
C TYR A 187 8.31 4.50 1.39
N ASP A 188 9.02 4.91 2.43
CA ASP A 188 8.56 4.80 3.82
C ASP A 188 7.22 5.52 4.02
N ARG A 189 7.06 6.70 3.40
CA ARG A 189 5.81 7.46 3.46
C ARG A 189 4.68 6.76 2.70
N MET A 190 4.97 6.23 1.50
CA MET A 190 4.01 5.46 0.73
C MET A 190 3.55 4.23 1.53
N ILE A 191 4.47 3.46 2.11
CA ILE A 191 4.17 2.28 2.95
C ILE A 191 3.30 2.69 4.16
N LYS A 192 3.68 3.73 4.91
CA LYS A 192 2.89 4.18 6.07
C LYS A 192 1.47 4.59 5.69
N LYS A 193 1.28 5.23 4.53
CA LYS A 193 -0.04 5.58 4.02
C LYS A 193 -0.83 4.41 3.43
N LYS A 194 -0.20 3.26 3.14
CA LYS A 194 -0.90 2.01 2.78
C LYS A 194 -1.63 1.41 3.98
N ILE A 195 -1.17 1.69 5.21
CA ILE A 195 -1.84 1.20 6.41
C ILE A 195 -3.16 1.95 6.55
N MET A 196 -4.25 1.32 6.11
CA MET A 196 -5.60 1.84 6.34
C MET A 196 -5.84 1.90 7.84
N LEU A 197 -6.25 3.07 8.31
CA LEU A 197 -6.62 3.29 9.70
C LEU A 197 -8.13 3.22 9.84
N VAL A 198 -8.59 2.99 11.07
CA VAL A 198 -10.02 2.96 11.40
C VAL A 198 -10.71 4.28 11.05
N GLU A 199 -10.01 5.42 11.16
CA GLU A 199 -10.53 6.72 10.72
C GLU A 199 -10.82 6.82 9.21
N ASP A 200 -10.17 6.01 8.38
CA ASP A 200 -10.43 5.95 6.94
C ASP A 200 -11.66 5.07 6.60
N VAL A 201 -12.10 4.24 7.55
CA VAL A 201 -13.23 3.31 7.41
C VAL A 201 -14.50 3.89 8.03
N ILE A 202 -14.38 4.53 9.20
CA ILE A 202 -15.48 5.26 9.82
C ILE A 202 -15.86 6.42 8.90
N GLY A 203 -16.93 6.22 8.14
CA GLY A 203 -17.63 7.31 7.48
C GLY A 203 -18.16 8.30 8.53
N ARG A 204 -18.59 9.49 8.09
CA ARG A 204 -19.36 10.42 8.93
C ARG A 204 -20.78 9.89 9.16
N THR A 205 -20.88 8.70 9.74
CA THR A 205 -22.13 7.97 9.91
C THR A 205 -22.76 8.34 11.26
N LYS A 206 -24.09 8.33 11.30
CA LYS A 206 -24.85 8.58 12.52
C LYS A 206 -24.47 7.54 13.58
N LEU A 207 -24.13 8.01 14.78
CA LEU A 207 -23.84 7.13 15.92
C LEU A 207 -25.13 6.47 16.39
N TYR A 208 -25.20 5.15 16.30
CA TYR A 208 -26.28 4.36 16.87
C TYR A 208 -25.83 3.81 18.21
N THR A 209 -26.44 4.28 19.29
CA THR A 209 -26.05 3.99 20.67
C THR A 209 -27.27 3.83 21.55
N LEU A 210 -27.14 3.07 22.63
CA LEU A 210 -28.15 2.98 23.68
C LEU A 210 -27.66 3.64 24.97
N LYS A 211 -28.58 4.11 25.81
CA LYS A 211 -28.30 4.56 27.16
C LYS A 211 -28.49 3.41 28.14
N ILE A 212 -27.95 3.54 29.34
CA ILE A 212 -28.13 2.56 30.43
C ILE A 212 -29.63 2.31 30.70
N SER A 213 -30.42 3.38 30.65
CA SER A 213 -31.86 3.36 30.87
C SER A 213 -32.66 2.87 29.65
N SER A 214 -32.03 2.63 28.50
CA SER A 214 -32.74 2.12 27.32
C SER A 214 -33.30 0.73 27.58
N THR A 215 -34.46 0.45 27.01
CA THR A 215 -35.19 -0.81 27.17
C THR A 215 -34.94 -1.76 26.00
N ALA A 216 -35.34 -3.02 26.15
CA ALA A 216 -35.34 -3.97 25.03
C ALA A 216 -36.24 -3.50 23.86
N ALA A 217 -37.31 -2.75 24.13
CA ALA A 217 -38.12 -2.12 23.09
C ALA A 217 -37.34 -1.02 22.33
N ASP A 218 -36.57 -0.20 23.04
CA ASP A 218 -35.71 0.82 22.42
C ASP A 218 -34.63 0.19 21.54
N TRP A 219 -34.03 -0.92 22.01
CA TRP A 219 -33.09 -1.70 21.22
C TRP A 219 -33.73 -2.19 19.91
N ARG A 220 -34.95 -2.78 19.97
CA ARG A 220 -35.64 -3.31 18.77
C ARG A 220 -35.94 -2.19 17.77
N LYS A 221 -36.43 -1.05 18.26
CA LYS A 221 -36.67 0.13 17.42
C LYS A 221 -35.39 0.67 16.78
N LEU A 222 -34.29 0.68 17.52
CA LEU A 222 -32.99 1.10 17.01
C LEU A 222 -32.46 0.12 15.96
N ALA A 223 -32.62 -1.20 16.18
CA ALA A 223 -32.27 -2.25 15.24
C ALA A 223 -33.01 -2.08 13.91
N ASP A 224 -34.33 -1.89 13.96
CA ASP A 224 -35.16 -1.67 12.76
C ASP A 224 -34.74 -0.41 11.99
N THR A 225 -34.36 0.66 12.70
CA THR A 225 -33.97 1.93 12.08
C THR A 225 -32.57 1.88 11.49
N ALA A 226 -31.63 1.23 12.19
CA ALA A 226 -30.22 1.26 11.86
C ALA A 226 -29.80 0.12 10.91
N GLY A 227 -30.58 -0.97 10.87
CA GLY A 227 -30.24 -2.18 10.11
C GLY A 227 -29.08 -2.98 10.72
N PHE A 228 -28.79 -2.76 12.01
CA PHE A 228 -27.74 -3.45 12.76
C PHE A 228 -28.33 -4.19 13.95
N ASP A 229 -27.64 -5.24 14.40
CA ASP A 229 -28.06 -6.15 15.47
C ASP A 229 -27.19 -6.04 16.73
N ARG A 230 -26.35 -5.01 16.80
CA ARG A 230 -25.38 -4.79 17.88
C ARG A 230 -25.21 -3.30 18.11
N PHE A 231 -25.26 -2.85 19.37
CA PHE A 231 -25.13 -1.43 19.72
C PHE A 231 -24.29 -1.20 20.97
N PRO A 232 -23.41 -0.18 20.97
CA PRO A 232 -22.74 0.29 22.18
C PRO A 232 -23.72 0.95 23.14
N VAL A 233 -23.55 0.63 24.42
CA VAL A 233 -24.22 1.30 25.54
C VAL A 233 -23.26 2.35 26.10
N VAL A 234 -23.76 3.59 26.18
CA VAL A 234 -23.00 4.74 26.66
C VAL A 234 -23.62 5.33 27.93
N ASP A 235 -22.77 5.94 28.75
CA ASP A 235 -23.22 6.73 29.91
C ASP A 235 -23.68 8.15 29.52
N GLU A 236 -23.97 8.99 30.52
CA GLU A 236 -24.39 10.37 30.32
C GLU A 236 -23.32 11.27 29.67
N TRP A 237 -22.04 10.91 29.79
CA TRP A 237 -20.92 11.61 29.17
C TRP A 237 -20.52 11.02 27.81
N ASN A 238 -21.35 10.15 27.23
CA ASN A 238 -21.13 9.45 25.98
C ASN A 238 -19.93 8.48 26.01
N ARG A 239 -19.56 7.97 27.20
CA ARG A 239 -18.47 6.99 27.33
C ARG A 239 -19.01 5.58 27.17
N VAL A 240 -18.29 4.75 26.43
CA VAL A 240 -18.67 3.34 26.18
C VAL A 240 -18.46 2.51 27.44
N ILE A 241 -19.55 1.96 27.95
CA ILE A 241 -19.60 1.15 29.18
C ILE A 241 -20.14 -0.27 28.95
N GLY A 242 -20.81 -0.50 27.82
CA GLY A 242 -21.39 -1.80 27.49
C GLY A 242 -21.60 -2.02 25.99
N MET A 243 -21.92 -3.26 25.63
CA MET A 243 -22.42 -3.66 24.30
C MET A 243 -23.64 -4.55 24.47
N VAL A 244 -24.62 -4.40 23.59
CA VAL A 244 -25.84 -5.23 23.55
C VAL A 244 -26.04 -5.74 22.13
N THR A 245 -26.25 -7.04 22.00
CA THR A 245 -26.48 -7.76 20.74
C THR A 245 -27.91 -8.31 20.69
N ALA A 246 -28.35 -8.76 19.51
CA ALA A 246 -29.67 -9.39 19.34
C ALA A 246 -29.87 -10.59 20.29
N LYS A 247 -28.82 -11.37 20.53
CA LYS A 247 -28.84 -12.53 21.44
C LYS A 247 -29.10 -12.14 22.89
N ASP A 248 -28.65 -10.96 23.31
CA ASP A 248 -28.80 -10.50 24.69
C ASP A 248 -30.24 -10.07 25.01
N VAL A 249 -31.03 -9.74 23.98
CA VAL A 249 -32.39 -9.19 24.11
C VAL A 249 -33.50 -10.04 23.48
N GLU A 250 -33.15 -11.16 22.85
CA GLU A 250 -34.08 -12.05 22.12
C GLU A 250 -35.28 -12.45 22.98
N ASN A 251 -35.02 -12.89 24.22
CA ASN A 251 -36.04 -13.37 25.16
C ASN A 251 -36.29 -12.39 26.32
N VAL A 252 -35.99 -11.10 26.13
CA VAL A 252 -36.13 -10.07 27.16
C VAL A 252 -37.46 -9.32 26.97
N ALA A 253 -38.15 -9.09 28.10
CA ALA A 253 -39.42 -8.36 28.11
C ALA A 253 -39.21 -6.91 27.62
N PRO A 254 -40.13 -6.33 26.83
CA PRO A 254 -39.91 -5.04 26.15
C PRO A 254 -39.56 -3.87 27.08
N ASP A 255 -40.05 -3.87 28.32
CA ASP A 255 -39.88 -2.84 29.35
C ASP A 255 -38.59 -2.98 30.17
N GLN A 256 -37.89 -4.11 30.05
CA GLN A 256 -36.67 -4.34 30.80
C GLN A 256 -35.48 -3.57 30.21
N THR A 257 -34.67 -3.00 31.09
CA THR A 257 -33.49 -2.19 30.75
C THR A 257 -32.36 -3.05 30.19
N VAL A 258 -31.71 -2.57 29.13
CA VAL A 258 -30.56 -3.25 28.50
C VAL A 258 -29.34 -3.34 29.42
N GLU A 259 -29.23 -2.48 30.44
CA GLU A 259 -28.15 -2.53 31.43
C GLU A 259 -27.98 -3.92 32.07
N LYS A 260 -29.10 -4.63 32.32
CA LYS A 260 -29.08 -5.94 32.98
C LYS A 260 -28.52 -7.05 32.09
N TYR A 261 -28.52 -6.82 30.77
CA TYR A 261 -28.20 -7.83 29.76
C TYR A 261 -26.96 -7.46 28.94
N MET A 262 -26.45 -6.24 29.06
CA MET A 262 -25.28 -5.80 28.32
C MET A 262 -24.01 -6.52 28.76
N THR A 263 -23.13 -6.79 27.80
CA THR A 263 -21.74 -7.12 28.11
C THR A 263 -21.04 -5.86 28.60
N ARG A 264 -20.61 -5.85 29.86
CA ARG A 264 -19.91 -4.70 30.47
C ARG A 264 -18.46 -4.62 30.00
N ASN A 265 -17.93 -3.41 29.92
CA ASN A 265 -16.54 -3.12 29.56
C ASN A 265 -16.13 -3.78 28.22
N PRO A 266 -16.82 -3.49 27.11
CA PRO A 266 -16.52 -4.10 25.83
C PRO A 266 -15.12 -3.70 25.36
N VAL A 267 -14.54 -4.56 24.51
CA VAL A 267 -13.31 -4.27 23.77
C VAL A 267 -13.56 -3.10 22.84
N THR A 268 -12.68 -2.09 22.86
CA THR A 268 -12.78 -0.87 22.06
C THR A 268 -11.47 -0.58 21.33
N ILE A 269 -11.54 0.17 20.23
CA ILE A 269 -10.37 0.61 19.46
C ILE A 269 -10.33 2.13 19.32
N HIS A 270 -9.24 2.65 18.76
CA HIS A 270 -9.05 4.08 18.49
C HIS A 270 -9.03 4.37 17.00
N LEU A 271 -9.22 5.64 16.63
CA LEU A 271 -9.16 6.10 15.23
C LEU A 271 -7.84 5.74 14.51
N ARG A 272 -6.73 5.73 15.26
CA ARG A 272 -5.39 5.37 14.76
C ARG A 272 -5.10 3.88 14.77
N THR A 273 -6.02 3.04 15.23
CA THR A 273 -5.87 1.58 15.12
C THR A 273 -5.91 1.20 13.64
N SER A 274 -5.01 0.32 13.20
CA SER A 274 -5.03 -0.16 11.81
C SER A 274 -6.24 -1.06 11.56
N VAL A 275 -6.75 -1.07 10.33
CA VAL A 275 -7.84 -1.96 9.93
C VAL A 275 -7.45 -3.43 10.10
N ALA A 276 -6.19 -3.78 9.82
CA ALA A 276 -5.66 -5.12 10.03
C ALA A 276 -5.66 -5.51 11.53
N SER A 277 -5.24 -4.60 12.41
CA SER A 277 -5.30 -4.83 13.86
C SER A 277 -6.73 -4.97 14.37
N ALA A 278 -7.66 -4.17 13.84
CA ALA A 278 -9.09 -4.30 14.15
C ALA A 278 -9.64 -5.68 13.72
N ALA A 279 -9.28 -6.14 12.52
CA ALA A 279 -9.65 -7.48 12.02
C ALA A 279 -9.13 -8.60 12.91
N HIS A 280 -7.85 -8.50 13.30
CA HIS A 280 -7.22 -9.47 14.18
C HIS A 280 -7.90 -9.52 15.56
N LEU A 281 -8.20 -8.35 16.14
CA LEU A 281 -8.91 -8.25 17.42
C LEU A 281 -10.33 -8.84 17.33
N MET A 282 -11.06 -8.54 16.25
CA MET A 282 -12.39 -9.13 15.99
C MET A 282 -12.33 -10.66 15.91
N MET A 283 -11.29 -11.20 15.28
CA MET A 283 -11.09 -12.63 15.13
C MET A 283 -10.75 -13.29 16.47
N TRP A 284 -9.79 -12.72 17.20
CA TRP A 284 -9.32 -13.24 18.48
C TRP A 284 -10.41 -13.24 19.55
N GLU A 285 -11.15 -12.13 19.65
CA GLU A 285 -12.23 -11.97 20.63
C GLU A 285 -13.55 -12.60 20.15
N GLY A 286 -13.63 -13.04 18.89
CA GLY A 286 -14.86 -13.58 18.31
C GLY A 286 -16.01 -12.56 18.23
N ILE A 287 -15.70 -11.29 17.99
CA ILE A 287 -16.65 -10.17 17.97
C ILE A 287 -16.79 -9.58 16.57
N ASP A 288 -18.01 -9.19 16.20
CA ASP A 288 -18.31 -8.69 14.85
C ASP A 288 -18.44 -7.15 14.78
N MET A 289 -18.29 -6.46 15.91
CA MET A 289 -18.35 -5.00 15.98
C MET A 289 -17.40 -4.48 17.06
N LEU A 290 -16.66 -3.41 16.74
CA LEU A 290 -15.78 -2.70 17.66
C LEU A 290 -16.22 -1.24 17.81
N PRO A 291 -16.55 -0.78 19.03
CA PRO A 291 -16.71 0.64 19.32
C PRO A 291 -15.36 1.37 19.19
N VAL A 292 -15.41 2.54 18.58
CA VAL A 292 -14.26 3.41 18.37
C VAL A 292 -14.36 4.60 19.30
N VAL A 293 -13.31 4.80 20.11
CA VAL A 293 -13.33 5.76 21.21
C VAL A 293 -12.13 6.69 21.20
N ASP A 294 -12.28 7.86 21.84
CA ASP A 294 -11.16 8.74 22.17
C ASP A 294 -10.38 8.23 23.39
N THR A 295 -9.39 9.01 23.84
CA THR A 295 -8.59 8.71 25.04
C THR A 295 -9.42 8.70 26.34
N GLY A 296 -10.58 9.37 26.36
CA GLY A 296 -11.53 9.42 27.48
C GLY A 296 -12.66 8.39 27.39
N ARG A 297 -12.55 7.37 26.50
CA ARG A 297 -13.58 6.37 26.19
C ARG A 297 -14.88 6.93 25.59
N LYS A 298 -14.90 8.20 25.14
CA LYS A 298 -16.07 8.75 24.46
C LYS A 298 -16.24 8.08 23.11
N LEU A 299 -17.47 7.67 22.79
CA LEU A 299 -17.76 7.03 21.52
C LEU A 299 -17.63 8.03 20.37
N LEU A 300 -16.78 7.70 19.40
CA LEU A 300 -16.57 8.42 18.16
C LEU A 300 -17.22 7.73 16.95
N GLY A 301 -17.45 6.42 17.05
CA GLY A 301 -18.00 5.59 15.97
C GLY A 301 -18.01 4.11 16.32
N SER A 302 -18.38 3.28 15.36
CA SER A 302 -18.28 1.83 15.45
C SER A 302 -17.84 1.28 14.10
N VAL A 303 -17.11 0.18 14.11
CA VAL A 303 -16.70 -0.53 12.90
C VAL A 303 -17.19 -1.97 12.99
N SER A 304 -17.86 -2.44 11.93
CA SER A 304 -18.28 -3.82 11.79
C SER A 304 -17.24 -4.68 11.08
N ARG A 305 -17.28 -5.98 11.31
CA ARG A 305 -16.41 -6.97 10.67
C ARG A 305 -16.52 -6.94 9.14
N SER A 306 -17.74 -6.81 8.61
CA SER A 306 -17.97 -6.74 7.16
C SER A 306 -17.32 -5.49 6.54
N GLU A 307 -17.37 -4.34 7.21
CA GLU A 307 -16.69 -3.12 6.76
C GLU A 307 -15.16 -3.28 6.77
N VAL A 308 -14.61 -3.87 7.83
CA VAL A 308 -13.17 -4.17 7.94
C VAL A 308 -12.69 -5.09 6.82
N LEU A 309 -13.39 -6.21 6.61
CA LEU A 309 -13.00 -7.21 5.60
C LEU A 309 -13.10 -6.64 4.19
N LYS A 310 -14.17 -5.90 3.89
CA LYS A 310 -14.34 -5.23 2.59
C LYS A 310 -13.19 -4.28 2.29
N VAL A 311 -12.68 -3.57 3.30
CA VAL A 311 -11.53 -2.67 3.15
C VAL A 311 -10.24 -3.46 2.95
N LEU A 312 -10.00 -4.54 3.71
CA LEU A 312 -8.82 -5.39 3.54
C LEU A 312 -8.74 -5.99 2.12
N GLN A 313 -9.85 -6.51 1.60
CA GLN A 313 -9.93 -7.01 0.23
C GLN A 313 -9.67 -5.92 -0.82
N TYR A 314 -10.12 -4.69 -0.57
CA TYR A 314 -9.87 -3.56 -1.45
C TYR A 314 -8.38 -3.19 -1.50
N ILE A 315 -7.67 -3.22 -0.37
CA ILE A 315 -6.23 -2.91 -0.28
C ILE A 315 -5.42 -3.92 -1.10
N GLN A 316 -5.70 -5.21 -0.97
CA GLN A 316 -4.97 -6.26 -1.68
C GLN A 316 -5.07 -6.16 -3.21
N ARG A 317 -6.20 -5.64 -3.72
CA ARG A 317 -6.44 -5.47 -5.17
C ARG A 317 -5.80 -4.22 -5.77
N GLN A 318 -5.20 -3.32 -4.98
CA GLN A 318 -4.53 -2.15 -5.52
C GLN A 318 -3.13 -2.48 -6.04
N PRO A 319 -2.72 -1.95 -7.22
CA PRO A 319 -1.36 -2.09 -7.70
C PRO A 319 -0.39 -1.51 -6.66
N GLN A 320 0.48 -2.36 -6.14
CA GLN A 320 1.42 -2.01 -5.09
C GLN A 320 2.49 -1.08 -5.66
N ILE A 321 2.53 0.17 -5.20
CA ILE A 321 3.65 1.09 -5.47
C ILE A 321 4.52 1.11 -4.21
N GLY A 322 5.78 0.66 -4.35
CA GLY A 322 6.73 0.44 -3.26
C GLY A 322 6.70 -0.99 -2.73
N GLU A 323 7.86 -1.63 -2.75
CA GLU A 323 8.11 -3.01 -2.29
C GLU A 323 8.44 -3.01 -0.79
N THR A 324 7.75 -3.84 -0.02
CA THR A 324 8.14 -4.19 1.35
C THR A 324 9.31 -5.18 1.34
N PHE A 325 9.93 -5.44 2.49
CA PHE A 325 10.97 -6.47 2.56
C PHE A 325 10.44 -7.85 2.16
N ASP A 326 9.19 -8.17 2.52
CA ASP A 326 8.53 -9.40 2.09
C ASP A 326 8.40 -9.47 0.56
N ASP A 327 8.02 -8.36 -0.09
CA ASP A 327 7.94 -8.27 -1.55
C ASP A 327 9.32 -8.45 -2.20
N GLN A 328 10.35 -7.80 -1.65
CA GLN A 328 11.73 -7.90 -2.14
C GLN A 328 12.30 -9.32 -1.98
N ILE A 329 12.01 -9.97 -0.86
CA ILE A 329 12.41 -11.35 -0.60
C ILE A 329 11.74 -12.29 -1.60
N TRP A 330 10.46 -12.06 -1.89
CA TRP A 330 9.68 -12.91 -2.78
C TRP A 330 9.93 -12.63 -4.28
N ALA A 331 10.44 -11.45 -4.64
CA ALA A 331 10.61 -11.05 -6.04
C ALA A 331 11.48 -12.01 -6.88
N SER A 332 12.39 -12.75 -6.25
CA SER A 332 13.23 -13.76 -6.92
C SER A 332 12.59 -15.14 -7.03
N PHE A 333 11.33 -15.30 -6.61
CA PHE A 333 10.59 -16.57 -6.62
C PHE A 333 9.50 -16.59 -7.69
N SER A 334 9.47 -17.69 -8.44
CA SER A 334 8.44 -17.98 -9.43
C SER A 334 7.63 -19.22 -9.03
N GLU A 335 6.33 -19.17 -9.27
CA GLU A 335 5.45 -20.33 -9.16
C GLU A 335 5.69 -21.30 -10.31
N PHE A 336 5.66 -22.60 -10.01
CA PHE A 336 5.58 -23.67 -10.99
C PHE A 336 4.68 -24.79 -10.46
N THR A 337 4.11 -25.57 -11.37
CA THR A 337 3.33 -26.76 -11.03
C THR A 337 4.23 -27.98 -11.21
N GLY A 338 4.36 -28.80 -10.17
CA GLY A 338 5.09 -30.07 -10.24
C GLY A 338 4.31 -31.19 -10.93
N ASP A 339 4.93 -32.36 -11.07
CA ASP A 339 4.35 -33.52 -11.76
C ASP A 339 3.05 -34.04 -11.11
N ASP A 340 2.87 -33.81 -9.81
CA ASP A 340 1.67 -34.21 -9.04
C ASP A 340 0.54 -33.16 -9.05
N ASP A 341 0.59 -32.17 -9.96
CA ASP A 341 -0.32 -31.00 -10.03
C ASP A 341 -0.29 -30.11 -8.76
N LEU A 342 0.72 -30.31 -7.91
CA LEU A 342 0.96 -29.53 -6.71
C LEU A 342 1.74 -28.25 -7.03
N VAL A 343 1.31 -27.15 -6.41
CA VAL A 343 1.96 -25.84 -6.51
C VAL A 343 3.30 -25.89 -5.76
N ALA A 344 4.34 -25.37 -6.39
CA ALA A 344 5.62 -25.15 -5.76
C ALA A 344 6.21 -23.80 -6.20
N PHE A 345 7.16 -23.31 -5.42
CA PHE A 345 7.85 -22.06 -5.70
C PHE A 345 9.35 -22.30 -5.80
N ARG A 346 9.98 -21.72 -6.83
CA ARG A 346 11.42 -21.82 -7.06
C ARG A 346 12.03 -20.43 -7.07
N GLY A 347 13.15 -20.27 -6.38
CA GLY A 347 13.89 -19.01 -6.39
C GLY A 347 15.33 -19.18 -5.91
N LYS A 348 16.12 -18.13 -6.09
CA LYS A 348 17.51 -18.08 -5.63
C LYS A 348 17.66 -17.21 -4.39
N MET A 349 18.54 -17.63 -3.49
CA MET A 349 18.91 -16.89 -2.29
C MET A 349 19.88 -15.76 -2.64
N SER A 350 19.49 -14.50 -2.40
CA SER A 350 20.37 -13.36 -2.65
C SER A 350 21.31 -13.09 -1.46
N PRO A 351 22.46 -12.42 -1.65
CA PRO A 351 23.36 -12.07 -0.55
C PRO A 351 22.69 -11.21 0.53
N GLN A 352 21.69 -10.41 0.16
CA GLN A 352 20.92 -9.56 1.08
C GLN A 352 20.06 -10.35 2.08
N MET A 353 19.84 -11.64 1.82
CA MET A 353 19.06 -12.55 2.68
C MET A 353 19.89 -13.20 3.79
N THR A 354 21.20 -12.95 3.82
CA THR A 354 22.14 -13.62 4.73
C THR A 354 22.22 -12.97 6.10
N ASN A 355 22.61 -13.76 7.10
CA ASN A 355 22.94 -13.30 8.45
C ASN A 355 24.45 -13.03 8.56
N GLN A 356 24.92 -12.61 9.74
CA GLN A 356 26.33 -12.29 10.02
C GLN A 356 27.28 -13.50 9.89
N LEU A 357 26.75 -14.73 9.89
CA LEU A 357 27.52 -15.96 9.72
C LEU A 357 27.61 -16.39 8.24
N GLY A 358 27.05 -15.60 7.30
CA GLY A 358 27.11 -15.87 5.87
C GLY A 358 26.10 -16.91 5.37
N THR A 359 25.19 -17.39 6.22
CA THR A 359 24.08 -18.28 5.84
C THR A 359 22.78 -17.49 5.75
N VAL A 360 21.77 -18.02 5.06
CA VAL A 360 20.46 -17.35 4.97
C VAL A 360 19.86 -17.18 6.38
N SER A 361 19.35 -15.98 6.65
CA SER A 361 18.72 -15.66 7.94
C SER A 361 17.46 -16.49 8.16
N SER A 362 17.28 -16.99 9.39
CA SER A 362 16.05 -17.72 9.78
C SER A 362 14.79 -16.88 9.57
N GLY A 363 14.87 -15.55 9.78
CA GLY A 363 13.76 -14.64 9.49
C GLY A 363 13.33 -14.67 8.03
N VAL A 364 14.29 -14.70 7.09
CA VAL A 364 14.01 -14.79 5.65
C VAL A 364 13.38 -16.13 5.30
N LEU A 365 13.91 -17.23 5.85
CA LEU A 365 13.35 -18.57 5.64
C LEU A 365 11.89 -18.63 6.12
N THR A 366 11.60 -18.07 7.31
CA THR A 366 10.23 -17.97 7.83
C THR A 366 9.32 -17.16 6.91
N THR A 367 9.77 -16.00 6.43
CA THR A 367 9.00 -15.17 5.48
C THR A 367 8.66 -15.96 4.22
N LEU A 368 9.63 -16.67 3.63
CA LEU A 368 9.42 -17.48 2.44
C LEU A 368 8.42 -18.62 2.66
N LEU A 369 8.54 -19.36 3.77
CA LEU A 369 7.58 -20.41 4.13
C LEU A 369 6.16 -19.85 4.31
N THR A 370 6.06 -18.69 4.94
CA THR A 370 4.79 -17.98 5.19
C THR A 370 4.15 -17.50 3.88
N GLN A 371 4.93 -16.89 2.98
CA GLN A 371 4.45 -16.41 1.67
C GLN A 371 3.99 -17.55 0.76
N ALA A 372 4.69 -18.69 0.79
CA ALA A 372 4.24 -19.89 0.07
C ALA A 372 2.88 -20.40 0.59
N ALA A 373 2.64 -20.33 1.91
CA ALA A 373 1.37 -20.70 2.51
C ALA A 373 0.23 -19.75 2.09
N TYR A 374 0.46 -18.44 2.11
CA TYR A 374 -0.55 -17.46 1.63
C TYR A 374 -0.96 -17.74 0.18
N ARG A 375 0.02 -17.95 -0.71
CA ARG A 375 -0.24 -18.16 -2.14
C ARG A 375 -0.95 -19.48 -2.46
N VAL A 376 -0.63 -20.57 -1.76
CA VAL A 376 -1.36 -21.84 -1.96
C VAL A 376 -2.82 -21.70 -1.50
N SER A 377 -3.08 -20.92 -0.46
CA SER A 377 -4.43 -20.66 0.04
C SER A 377 -5.24 -19.82 -0.94
N GLU A 378 -4.66 -18.77 -1.54
CA GLU A 378 -5.31 -17.95 -2.57
C GLU A 378 -5.77 -18.80 -3.77
N ARG A 379 -4.93 -19.71 -4.27
CA ARG A 379 -5.24 -20.57 -5.44
C ARG A 379 -6.42 -21.51 -5.19
N ASN A 380 -6.62 -21.94 -3.94
CA ASN A 380 -7.69 -22.86 -3.55
C ASN A 380 -9.06 -22.17 -3.36
N LYS A 381 -9.19 -20.87 -3.67
CA LYS A 381 -10.46 -20.11 -3.70
C LYS A 381 -11.28 -20.15 -2.40
N LYS A 382 -10.63 -20.31 -1.24
CA LYS A 382 -11.30 -20.29 0.07
C LYS A 382 -11.10 -18.99 0.83
N GLY A 383 -10.85 -17.91 0.10
CA GLY A 383 -10.65 -16.57 0.66
C GLY A 383 -9.29 -16.40 1.34
N ASP A 384 -9.07 -15.18 1.84
CA ASP A 384 -7.81 -14.81 2.47
C ASP A 384 -7.61 -15.63 3.76
N ILE A 385 -6.36 -15.94 4.08
CA ILE A 385 -6.01 -16.51 5.38
C ILE A 385 -5.30 -15.47 6.25
N VAL A 386 -5.47 -15.56 7.56
CA VAL A 386 -4.60 -14.90 8.53
C VAL A 386 -3.95 -15.97 9.39
N ILE A 387 -2.63 -16.02 9.38
CA ILE A 387 -1.87 -16.99 10.16
C ILE A 387 -2.03 -16.67 11.65
N ASP A 388 -2.43 -17.68 12.42
CA ASP A 388 -2.60 -17.63 13.86
C ASP A 388 -1.32 -18.09 14.56
N ASN A 389 -0.79 -19.25 14.13
CA ASN A 389 0.44 -19.80 14.66
C ASN A 389 1.29 -20.45 13.57
N ILE A 390 2.62 -20.33 13.73
CA ILE A 390 3.61 -20.96 12.86
C ILE A 390 4.72 -21.60 13.71
N SER A 391 5.00 -22.86 13.45
CA SER A 391 6.14 -23.58 14.02
C SER A 391 7.14 -23.90 12.92
N THR A 392 8.30 -23.24 12.94
CA THR A 392 9.38 -23.42 11.95
C THR A 392 10.53 -24.26 12.49
N TYR A 393 11.01 -25.20 11.68
CA TYR A 393 12.16 -26.04 11.94
C TYR A 393 13.23 -25.76 10.88
N PHE A 394 14.39 -25.26 11.31
CA PHE A 394 15.56 -25.04 10.44
C PHE A 394 16.49 -26.23 10.58
N LEU A 395 16.46 -27.14 9.62
CA LEU A 395 17.17 -28.42 9.71
C LEU A 395 18.63 -28.26 9.29
N HIS A 396 18.88 -27.49 8.22
CA HIS A 396 20.21 -27.30 7.66
C HIS A 396 20.44 -25.85 7.22
N PRO A 397 21.68 -25.32 7.34
CA PRO A 397 21.99 -23.98 6.90
C PRO A 397 21.89 -23.88 5.38
N VAL A 398 21.27 -22.80 4.90
CA VAL A 398 21.16 -22.48 3.47
C VAL A 398 22.25 -21.48 3.12
N GLN A 399 22.96 -21.72 2.02
CA GLN A 399 24.02 -20.85 1.52
C GLN A 399 23.44 -19.76 0.60
N MET A 400 24.17 -18.67 0.41
CA MET A 400 23.80 -17.69 -0.63
C MET A 400 23.92 -18.31 -2.03
N GLU A 401 23.17 -17.78 -2.99
CA GLU A 401 23.10 -18.22 -4.40
C GLU A 401 22.55 -19.63 -4.62
N SER A 402 22.17 -20.36 -3.55
CA SER A 402 21.51 -21.66 -3.68
C SER A 402 20.12 -21.50 -4.28
N GLU A 403 19.77 -22.42 -5.18
CA GLU A 403 18.39 -22.56 -5.67
C GLU A 403 17.55 -23.30 -4.62
N ILE A 404 16.39 -22.75 -4.32
CA ILE A 404 15.47 -23.24 -3.31
C ILE A 404 14.12 -23.55 -3.93
N ILE A 405 13.57 -24.70 -3.54
CA ILE A 405 12.22 -25.14 -3.88
C ILE A 405 11.39 -25.15 -2.60
N ILE A 406 10.24 -24.49 -2.64
CA ILE A 406 9.30 -24.41 -1.53
C ILE A 406 8.01 -25.11 -1.95
N GLN A 407 7.58 -26.09 -1.16
CA GLN A 407 6.40 -26.91 -1.45
C GLN A 407 5.41 -26.79 -0.29
N PRO A 408 4.35 -25.99 -0.46
CA PRO A 408 3.24 -25.99 0.47
C PRO A 408 2.29 -27.17 0.22
N SER A 409 1.81 -27.77 1.29
CA SER A 409 0.83 -28.85 1.31
C SER A 409 -0.27 -28.52 2.30
N ILE A 410 -1.50 -28.51 1.83
CA ILE A 410 -2.68 -28.26 2.65
C ILE A 410 -3.05 -29.57 3.36
N LEU A 411 -2.89 -29.61 4.69
CA LEU A 411 -3.19 -30.79 5.49
C LEU A 411 -4.69 -30.88 5.83
N GLU A 412 -5.29 -29.75 6.18
CA GLU A 412 -6.69 -29.67 6.61
C GLU A 412 -7.25 -28.28 6.29
N VAL A 413 -8.46 -28.20 5.72
CA VAL A 413 -9.15 -26.91 5.52
C VAL A 413 -10.63 -27.04 5.84
N SER A 414 -11.08 -26.21 6.77
CA SER A 414 -12.48 -25.97 7.07
C SER A 414 -12.91 -24.56 6.61
N ARG A 415 -14.15 -24.16 6.91
CA ARG A 415 -14.65 -22.79 6.67
C ARG A 415 -14.01 -21.74 7.58
N LYS A 416 -13.39 -22.15 8.69
CA LYS A 416 -12.88 -21.24 9.72
C LYS A 416 -11.38 -21.31 9.93
N PHE A 417 -10.76 -22.43 9.58
CA PHE A 417 -9.34 -22.67 9.82
C PHE A 417 -8.72 -23.52 8.72
N ALA A 418 -7.42 -23.32 8.51
CA ALA A 418 -6.57 -24.09 7.63
C ALA A 418 -5.31 -24.53 8.38
N LYS A 419 -4.85 -25.76 8.10
CA LYS A 419 -3.56 -26.28 8.51
C LYS A 419 -2.74 -26.56 7.27
N ILE A 420 -1.56 -25.96 7.21
CA ILE A 420 -0.68 -25.99 6.05
C ILE A 420 0.69 -26.44 6.53
N GLU A 421 1.23 -27.45 5.87
CA GLU A 421 2.63 -27.82 5.98
C GLU A 421 3.39 -27.16 4.83
N VAL A 422 4.57 -26.61 5.09
CA VAL A 422 5.43 -26.06 4.04
C VAL A 422 6.82 -26.64 4.20
N THR A 423 7.33 -27.28 3.17
CA THR A 423 8.71 -27.77 3.12
C THR A 423 9.56 -26.90 2.20
N MET A 424 10.83 -26.79 2.53
CA MET A 424 11.81 -26.05 1.76
C MET A 424 13.02 -26.94 1.52
N HIS A 425 13.40 -27.08 0.25
CA HIS A 425 14.47 -27.92 -0.23
C HIS A 425 15.54 -27.07 -0.92
N SER A 426 16.80 -27.40 -0.66
CA SER A 426 17.95 -26.96 -1.46
C SER A 426 18.48 -28.20 -2.15
N GLU A 427 18.49 -28.21 -3.47
CA GLU A 427 18.73 -29.44 -4.25
C GLU A 427 17.78 -30.55 -3.75
N ASP A 428 18.28 -31.73 -3.40
CA ASP A 428 17.47 -32.85 -2.90
C ASP A 428 17.34 -32.88 -1.36
N ARG A 429 17.85 -31.87 -0.66
CA ARG A 429 17.92 -31.86 0.82
C ARG A 429 16.87 -30.95 1.43
N LEU A 430 16.08 -31.49 2.37
CA LEU A 430 15.15 -30.71 3.19
C LEU A 430 15.93 -29.79 4.13
N VAL A 431 15.84 -28.48 3.93
CA VAL A 431 16.59 -27.47 4.71
C VAL A 431 15.74 -26.79 5.77
N ALA A 432 14.45 -26.62 5.52
CA ALA A 432 13.51 -26.08 6.49
C ALA A 432 12.10 -26.65 6.30
N LYS A 433 11.31 -26.59 7.38
CA LYS A 433 9.91 -27.01 7.39
C LYS A 433 9.09 -26.11 8.31
N ALA A 434 7.87 -25.77 7.92
CA ALA A 434 6.90 -25.07 8.75
C ALA A 434 5.60 -25.85 8.86
N LEU A 435 4.99 -25.79 10.06
CA LEU A 435 3.60 -26.13 10.27
C LEU A 435 2.84 -24.86 10.63
N ILE A 436 1.83 -24.52 9.84
CA ILE A 436 1.09 -23.27 9.90
C ILE A 436 -0.37 -23.59 10.21
N THR A 437 -0.92 -22.90 11.21
CA THR A 437 -2.36 -22.83 11.46
C THR A 437 -2.84 -21.43 11.16
N ALA A 438 -3.89 -21.32 10.34
CA ALA A 438 -4.43 -20.05 9.91
C ALA A 438 -5.95 -20.03 10.02
N HIS A 439 -6.52 -18.85 10.21
CA HIS A 439 -7.95 -18.61 10.08
C HIS A 439 -8.30 -18.27 8.64
N VAL A 440 -9.43 -18.78 8.19
CA VAL A 440 -9.94 -18.58 6.82
C VAL A 440 -11.04 -17.53 6.86
N PHE A 441 -10.95 -16.54 5.98
CA PHE A 441 -12.03 -15.58 5.72
C PHE A 441 -12.84 -16.07 4.53
N ASP A 442 -13.97 -16.74 4.78
CA ASP A 442 -14.94 -17.00 3.71
C ASP A 442 -15.45 -15.65 3.15
N ASP A 443 -15.42 -15.51 1.83
CA ASP A 443 -16.23 -14.51 1.13
C ASP A 443 -17.70 -14.80 1.47
N LEU A 444 -18.36 -13.85 2.13
CA LEU A 444 -19.80 -13.86 2.40
C LEU A 444 -20.63 -13.90 1.12
#